data_AF-A0A3P8D1Z2-F1
#
_entry.id   AF-A0A3P8D1Z2-F1
#
_cell.length_a   1.000
_cell.length_b   1.000
_cell.length_c   1.000
_cell.angle_alpha   90.00
_cell.angle_beta   90.00
_cell.angle_gamma   90.00
#
_symmetry.space_group_name_H-M   'P 1'
#
loop_
_entity.id
_entity.type
_entity.pdbx_description
1 polymer ?
#
loop_
_entity_poly.entity_id
_entity_poly.type
_entity_poly.pdbx_seq_one_letter_code
_entity_poly.pdbx_strand_id
1 'polypeptide(L)'
;MVDMDSSMMKENSMLKNIDGNINNNRRIICLNQLILSHCHPNTTALFLYLPKPSSDLSLADIYLNQLNILTDTLPPTLLAHGLHEVTSAEL
;
A
#
# COMPACT_ATOMS: atom_id res chain seq x y z
N MET A 1 31.00 -10.68 32.23
CA MET A 1 30.94 -10.02 30.92
C MET A 1 29.47 -9.69 30.73
N VAL A 2 29.11 -8.42 30.90
CA VAL A 2 27.73 -7.97 31.18
C VAL A 2 26.89 -8.06 29.91
N ASP A 3 25.66 -8.56 30.03
CA ASP A 3 24.65 -8.80 28.98
C ASP A 3 24.21 -7.51 28.26
N MET A 4 25.09 -6.91 27.47
CA MET A 4 24.85 -5.62 26.81
C MET A 4 24.16 -5.73 25.43
N ASP A 5 24.01 -6.91 24.84
CA ASP A 5 23.77 -7.02 23.38
C ASP A 5 22.33 -7.32 22.93
N SER A 6 21.45 -7.85 23.79
CA SER A 6 20.14 -8.33 23.31
C SER A 6 19.06 -7.22 23.23
N SER A 7 19.06 -6.28 24.18
CA SER A 7 18.06 -5.20 24.22
C SER A 7 18.33 -4.12 23.16
N MET A 8 19.60 -3.75 22.95
CA MET A 8 20.00 -2.71 21.99
C MET A 8 19.83 -3.15 20.53
N MET A 9 19.96 -4.44 20.21
CA MET A 9 19.69 -4.94 18.85
C MET A 9 18.20 -4.93 18.49
N LYS A 10 17.31 -5.19 19.46
CA LYS A 10 15.86 -5.21 19.23
C LYS A 10 15.30 -3.81 18.94
N GLU A 11 15.76 -2.81 19.68
CA GLU A 11 15.35 -1.41 19.52
C GLU A 11 15.72 -0.85 18.13
N ASN A 12 16.94 -1.10 17.66
CA ASN A 12 17.41 -0.67 16.34
C ASN A 12 16.66 -1.33 15.17
N SER A 13 16.22 -2.58 15.33
CA SER A 13 15.39 -3.27 14.33
C SER A 13 13.97 -2.70 14.24
N MET A 14 13.40 -2.31 15.38
CA MET A 14 12.05 -1.74 15.47
C MET A 14 12.00 -0.34 14.85
N LEU A 15 13.00 0.49 15.15
CA LEU A 15 13.13 1.85 14.60
C LEU A 15 13.32 1.85 13.07
N LYS A 16 14.12 0.92 12.53
CA LYS A 16 14.29 0.75 11.08
C LYS A 16 12.99 0.33 10.37
N ASN A 17 12.20 -0.54 11.00
CA ASN A 17 10.91 -0.98 10.46
C ASN A 17 9.87 0.15 10.47
N ILE A 18 9.90 1.01 11.49
CA ILE A 18 9.02 2.18 11.59
C ILE A 18 9.36 3.21 10.50
N ASP A 19 10.64 3.54 10.31
CA ASP A 19 11.09 4.49 9.29
C ASP A 19 10.77 3.99 7.86
N GLY A 20 10.97 2.70 7.60
CA GLY A 20 10.56 2.08 6.34
C GLY A 20 9.05 2.17 6.09
N ASN A 21 8.23 1.94 7.12
CA ASN A 21 6.77 2.01 7.02
C ASN A 21 6.27 3.45 6.82
N ILE A 22 6.81 4.43 7.55
CA ILE A 22 6.48 5.86 7.40
C ILE A 22 6.77 6.34 5.97
N ASN A 23 7.94 5.97 5.44
CA ASN A 23 8.34 6.35 4.08
C ASN A 23 7.45 5.67 3.02
N ASN A 24 7.05 4.42 3.25
CA ASN A 24 6.12 3.70 2.36
C ASN A 24 4.73 4.35 2.35
N ASN A 25 4.20 4.72 3.52
CA ASN A 25 2.90 5.36 3.62
C ASN A 25 2.90 6.73 2.93
N ARG A 26 4.00 7.50 3.02
CA ARG A 26 4.13 8.78 2.30
C ARG A 26 3.95 8.62 0.79
N ARG A 27 4.57 7.60 0.19
CA ARG A 27 4.45 7.34 -1.26
C ARG A 27 3.01 7.00 -1.66
N ILE A 28 2.32 6.22 -0.83
CA ILE A 28 0.93 5.81 -1.07
C ILE A 28 -0.01 7.01 -0.95
N ILE A 29 0.20 7.90 0.03
CA ILE A 29 -0.55 9.16 0.17
C ILE A 29 -0.37 10.02 -1.08
N CYS A 30 0.86 10.21 -1.56
CA CYS A 30 1.10 10.98 -2.77
C CYS A 30 0.43 10.36 -4.01
N LEU A 31 0.39 9.02 -4.10
CA LEU A 31 -0.30 8.32 -5.20
C LEU A 31 -1.81 8.53 -5.12
N ASN A 32 -2.43 8.40 -3.95
CA ASN A 32 -3.84 8.70 -3.73
C ASN A 32 -4.17 10.14 -4.19
N GLN A 33 -3.41 11.13 -3.72
CA GLN A 33 -3.60 12.53 -4.07
C GLN A 33 -3.46 12.78 -5.57
N LEU A 34 -2.50 12.10 -6.22
CA LEU A 34 -2.32 12.17 -7.66
C LEU A 34 -3.51 11.59 -8.42
N ILE A 35 -4.02 10.42 -8.01
CA ILE A 35 -5.21 9.83 -8.63
C ILE A 35 -6.40 10.78 -8.48
N LEU A 36 -6.61 11.31 -7.27
CA LEU A 36 -7.69 12.23 -6.97
C LEU A 36 -7.60 13.52 -7.79
N SER A 37 -6.40 14.07 -8.02
CA SER A 37 -6.21 15.28 -8.83
C SER A 37 -6.57 15.10 -10.30
N HIS A 38 -6.68 13.85 -10.78
CA HIS A 38 -7.09 13.52 -12.15
C HIS A 38 -8.55 13.06 -12.23
N CYS A 39 -9.23 12.92 -11.08
CA CYS A 39 -10.64 12.57 -11.06
C CYS A 39 -11.51 13.79 -11.37
N HIS A 40 -12.50 13.61 -12.25
CA HIS A 40 -13.57 14.58 -12.40
C HIS A 40 -14.50 14.51 -11.17
N PRO A 41 -15.14 15.61 -10.74
CA PRO A 41 -16.10 15.59 -9.63
C PRO A 41 -17.25 14.59 -9.77
N ASN A 42 -17.55 14.16 -11.01
CA ASN A 42 -18.64 13.22 -11.32
C ASN A 42 -18.12 11.82 -11.73
N THR A 43 -16.87 11.49 -11.42
CA THR A 43 -16.33 10.13 -11.68
C THR A 43 -17.22 9.09 -10.98
N THR A 44 -17.82 8.19 -11.76
CA THR A 44 -18.73 7.16 -11.24
C THR A 44 -17.98 6.01 -10.56
N ALA A 45 -16.85 5.61 -11.12
CA ALA A 45 -16.01 4.55 -10.56
C ALA A 45 -14.56 4.66 -11.01
N LEU A 46 -13.65 4.11 -10.21
CA LEU A 46 -12.25 3.87 -10.55
C LEU A 46 -11.97 2.37 -10.59
N PHE A 47 -11.14 1.98 -11.55
CA PHE A 47 -10.61 0.62 -11.67
C PHE A 47 -9.09 0.71 -11.52
N LEU A 48 -8.60 0.24 -10.39
CA LEU A 48 -7.18 0.29 -10.05
C LEU A 48 -6.64 -1.13 -9.93
N TYR A 49 -5.35 -1.28 -10.21
CA TYR A 49 -4.67 -2.55 -9.95
C TYR A 49 -4.59 -2.80 -8.44
N LEU A 50 -4.95 -4.01 -8.00
CA LEU A 50 -4.78 -4.45 -6.62
C LEU A 50 -3.29 -4.78 -6.38
N PRO A 51 -2.57 -4.02 -5.53
CA PRO A 51 -1.17 -4.30 -5.24
C PRO A 51 -1.00 -5.70 -4.66
N LYS A 52 0.04 -6.42 -5.09
CA LYS A 52 0.33 -7.76 -4.56
C LYS A 52 0.70 -7.66 -3.08
N PRO A 53 0.09 -8.46 -2.17
CA PRO A 53 0.48 -8.48 -0.78
C PRO A 53 1.89 -9.06 -0.60
N SER A 54 2.53 -8.75 0.53
CA SER A 54 3.75 -9.44 0.93
C SER A 54 3.49 -10.93 1.13
N SER A 55 4.49 -11.78 0.85
CA SER A 55 4.43 -13.21 1.20
C SER A 55 4.47 -13.44 2.72
N ASP A 56 4.94 -12.46 3.49
CA ASP A 56 4.95 -12.49 4.94
C ASP A 56 3.59 -12.05 5.51
N LEU A 57 2.85 -13.03 6.05
CA LEU A 57 1.52 -12.83 6.63
C LEU A 57 1.53 -11.94 7.89
N SER A 58 2.67 -11.78 8.57
CA SER A 58 2.77 -10.89 9.73
C SER A 58 2.57 -9.41 9.36
N LEU A 59 2.68 -9.07 8.07
CA LEU A 59 2.49 -7.73 7.54
C LEU A 59 1.08 -7.49 6.96
N ALA A 60 0.14 -8.43 7.17
CA ALA A 60 -1.22 -8.32 6.63
C ALA A 60 -1.92 -7.02 7.07
N ASP A 61 -1.83 -6.65 8.34
CA ASP A 61 -2.44 -5.42 8.86
C ASP A 61 -1.82 -4.16 8.24
N ILE A 62 -0.50 -4.17 7.99
CA ILE A 62 0.20 -3.07 7.31
C ILE A 62 -0.31 -2.95 5.87
N TYR A 63 -0.44 -4.07 5.17
CA TYR A 63 -0.96 -4.09 3.80
C TYR A 63 -2.40 -3.58 3.73
N LEU A 64 -3.29 -4.03 4.62
CA LEU A 64 -4.68 -3.54 4.67
C LEU A 64 -4.74 -2.04 4.98
N ASN A 65 -3.92 -1.55 5.91
CA ASN A 65 -3.82 -0.13 6.20
C ASN A 65 -3.32 0.68 4.98
N GLN A 66 -2.37 0.13 4.23
CA GLN A 66 -1.87 0.75 3.00
C GLN A 66 -2.94 0.82 1.91
N LEU A 67 -3.78 -0.22 1.76
CA LEU A 67 -4.94 -0.15 0.87
C LEU A 67 -5.94 0.91 1.32
N ASN A 68 -6.22 1.01 2.62
CA ASN A 68 -7.09 2.06 3.16
C ASN A 68 -6.57 3.46 2.82
N ILE A 69 -5.27 3.71 3.03
CA ILE A 69 -4.64 4.99 2.68
C ILE A 69 -4.72 5.26 1.16
N LEU A 70 -4.48 4.24 0.33
CA LEU A 70 -4.52 4.37 -1.13
C LEU A 70 -5.91 4.76 -1.63
N THR A 71 -6.97 4.20 -1.03
CA THR A 71 -8.36 4.39 -1.49
C THR A 71 -9.09 5.49 -0.74
N ASP A 72 -8.47 6.14 0.24
CA ASP A 72 -9.12 7.15 1.05
C ASP A 72 -9.63 8.31 0.19
N THR A 73 -10.89 8.70 0.40
CA THR A 73 -11.59 9.79 -0.33
C THR A 73 -11.68 9.66 -1.86
N LEU A 74 -11.23 8.54 -2.46
CA LEU A 74 -11.43 8.30 -3.88
C LEU A 74 -12.92 8.06 -4.20
N PRO A 75 -13.35 8.31 -5.45
CA PRO A 75 -14.62 7.79 -5.95
C PRO A 75 -14.74 6.26 -5.74
N PRO A 76 -15.93 5.67 -5.90
CA PRO A 76 -16.12 4.22 -5.77
C PRO A 76 -15.03 3.44 -6.54
N THR A 77 -14.21 2.68 -5.82
CA THR A 77 -12.97 2.11 -6.37
C THR A 77 -13.02 0.58 -6.33
N LEU A 78 -12.81 -0.05 -7.47
CA LEU A 78 -12.55 -1.50 -7.59
C LEU A 78 -11.05 -1.73 -7.73
N LEU A 79 -10.48 -2.52 -6.82
CA LEU A 79 -9.11 -3.01 -6.92
C LEU A 79 -9.12 -4.42 -7.52
N ALA A 80 -8.40 -4.63 -8.62
CA ALA A 80 -8.34 -5.93 -9.30
C ALA A 80 -6.91 -6.33 -9.65
N HIS A 81 -6.59 -7.62 -9.48
CA HIS A 81 -5.33 -8.22 -9.94
C HIS A 81 -5.65 -9.31 -10.97
N GLY A 82 -5.30 -9.09 -12.23
CA GLY A 82 -5.46 -10.10 -13.28
C GLY A 82 -4.51 -11.28 -13.06
N LEU A 83 -5.00 -12.51 -13.26
CA LEU A 83 -4.18 -13.73 -13.19
C LEU A 83 -3.54 -14.09 -14.55
N HIS A 84 -4.08 -13.56 -15.66
CA HIS A 84 -3.65 -13.87 -17.03
C HIS A 84 -3.62 -12.60 -17.87
N GLU A 85 -2.75 -12.56 -18.89
CA GLU A 85 -2.80 -11.55 -19.94
C GLU A 85 -4.15 -11.65 -20.67
N VAL A 86 -4.86 -10.54 -20.73
CA VAL A 86 -6.01 -10.40 -21.61
C VAL A 86 -5.54 -9.73 -22.89
N THR A 87 -5.67 -10.44 -24.01
CA THR A 87 -5.61 -9.82 -25.33
C THR A 87 -6.94 -9.07 -25.51
N SER A 88 -6.92 -7.75 -25.61
CA SER A 88 -8.11 -6.99 -25.99
C SER A 88 -8.52 -7.41 -27.40
N ALA A 89 -9.50 -8.30 -27.52
CA ALA A 89 -10.24 -8.44 -28.76
C ALA A 89 -11.26 -7.29 -28.76
N GLU A 90 -11.01 -6.26 -29.57
CA GLU A 90 -12.05 -5.30 -29.91
C GLU A 90 -13.24 -6.07 -30.53
N LEU A 91 -14.46 -5.73 -30.10
CA LEU A 91 -15.71 -6.22 -30.67
C LEU A 91 -16.04 -5.45 -31.95
#